data_AF-A0A009NS36-F1
#
_entry.id   AF-A0A009NS36-F1
#
_cell.length_a   1.000
_cell.length_b   1.000
_cell.length_c   1.000
_cell.angle_alpha   90.00
_cell.angle_beta   90.00
_cell.angle_gamma   90.00
#
_symmetry.space_group_name_H-M   'P 1'
#
loop_
_entity.id
_entity.type
_entity.pdbx_description
1 polymer ?
#
loop_
_entity_poly.entity_id
_entity_poly.type
_entity_poly.pdbx_seq_one_letter_code
_entity_poly.pdbx_strand_id
1 'polypeptide(L)'
;MNETIIRSASMLTMDAIDHPMMKDFHEPGDVKRSVIVIPHDRLDEWLSLESPDISSFIEGFPVEEFECSHVPKEKIIKPTPQLSMFD
;
A
#
# COMPACT_ATOMS: atom_id res chain seq x y z
N MET A 1 -32.44 -12.64 16.84
CA MET A 1 -30.99 -12.81 16.72
C MET A 1 -30.43 -11.45 16.37
N ASN A 2 -29.62 -10.85 17.23
CA ASN A 2 -29.02 -9.55 16.92
C ASN A 2 -27.92 -9.80 15.88
N GLU A 3 -28.09 -9.28 14.67
CA GLU A 3 -27.04 -9.32 13.66
C GLU A 3 -25.85 -8.49 14.13
N THR A 4 -24.66 -9.10 14.08
CA THR A 4 -23.41 -8.40 14.37
C THR A 4 -22.97 -7.67 13.12
N ILE A 5 -22.85 -6.35 13.19
CA ILE A 5 -22.34 -5.54 12.08
C ILE A 5 -20.81 -5.71 12.01
N ILE A 6 -20.30 -6.18 10.86
CA ILE A 6 -18.86 -6.25 10.57
C ILE A 6 -18.52 -5.15 9.57
N ARG A 7 -17.50 -4.34 9.89
CA ARG A 7 -16.99 -3.26 9.02
C ARG A 7 -15.66 -3.68 8.42
N SER A 8 -15.45 -3.38 7.14
CA SER A 8 -14.19 -3.63 6.43
C SER A 8 -13.85 -2.43 5.55
N ALA A 9 -12.60 -2.34 5.13
CA ALA A 9 -12.09 -1.30 4.25
C ALA A 9 -11.00 -1.88 3.34
N SER A 10 -10.72 -1.18 2.24
CA SER A 10 -9.65 -1.50 1.30
C SER A 10 -8.97 -0.21 0.85
N MET A 11 -7.69 -0.29 0.49
CA MET A 11 -6.96 0.82 -0.10
C MET A 11 -7.20 0.84 -1.62
N LEU A 12 -7.46 2.02 -2.15
CA LEU A 12 -7.46 2.23 -3.59
C LEU A 12 -6.01 2.25 -4.10
N THR A 13 -5.81 1.63 -5.27
CA THR A 13 -4.50 1.53 -5.91
C THR A 13 -4.59 2.02 -7.34
N MET A 14 -3.45 2.44 -7.87
CA MET A 14 -3.27 2.82 -9.27
C MET A 14 -2.11 2.05 -9.90
N ASP A 15 -2.02 2.10 -11.22
CA ASP A 15 -0.86 1.55 -11.93
C ASP A 15 0.39 2.36 -11.57
N ALA A 16 1.52 1.69 -11.43
CA ALA A 16 2.77 2.33 -11.01
C ALA A 16 3.97 1.87 -11.83
N ILE A 17 3.75 1.39 -13.06
CA ILE A 17 4.83 0.87 -13.90
C ILE A 17 5.86 1.96 -14.23
N ASP A 18 5.39 3.20 -14.41
CA ASP A 18 6.21 4.37 -14.73
C ASP A 18 6.51 5.27 -13.50
N HIS A 19 6.07 4.88 -12.30
CA HIS A 19 6.27 5.70 -11.10
C HIS A 19 7.76 5.77 -10.73
N PRO A 20 8.37 6.95 -10.51
CA PRO A 20 9.83 7.05 -10.36
C PRO A 20 10.41 6.24 -9.20
N MET A 21 9.67 6.13 -8.08
CA MET A 21 10.01 5.31 -6.91
C MET A 21 9.37 3.91 -6.91
N MET A 22 8.04 3.81 -7.07
CA MET A 22 7.29 2.56 -6.87
C MET A 22 7.53 1.48 -7.93
N LYS A 23 8.09 1.81 -9.10
CA LYS A 23 8.42 0.83 -10.14
C LYS A 23 9.48 -0.20 -9.70
N ASP A 24 10.32 0.17 -8.72
CA ASP A 24 11.41 -0.68 -8.20
C ASP A 24 10.93 -1.64 -7.10
N PHE A 25 9.66 -1.53 -6.67
CA PHE A 25 9.04 -2.39 -5.67
C PHE A 25 8.26 -3.55 -6.30
N HIS A 26 7.72 -4.43 -5.45
CA HIS A 26 7.04 -5.68 -5.81
C HIS A 26 7.95 -6.71 -6.48
N GLU A 27 7.40 -7.88 -6.78
CA GLU A 27 8.10 -8.92 -7.52
C GLU A 27 8.53 -8.44 -8.91
N PRO A 28 9.59 -9.02 -9.50
CA PRO A 28 9.96 -8.76 -10.88
C PRO A 28 8.80 -9.08 -11.84
N GLY A 29 8.47 -8.14 -12.74
CA GLY A 29 7.38 -8.26 -13.69
C GLY A 29 6.71 -6.91 -13.96
N ASP A 30 5.71 -6.91 -14.85
CA ASP A 30 5.10 -5.69 -15.38
C ASP A 30 3.90 -5.20 -14.55
N VAL A 31 3.53 -5.92 -13.50
CA VAL A 31 2.42 -5.52 -12.62
C VAL A 31 2.98 -4.76 -11.42
N LYS A 32 2.97 -3.43 -11.52
CA LYS A 32 3.37 -2.53 -10.44
C LYS A 32 2.16 -1.74 -9.96
N ARG A 33 1.93 -1.69 -8.65
CA ARG A 33 0.81 -0.97 -8.05
C ARG A 33 1.32 -0.03 -6.96
N SER A 34 0.79 1.18 -6.94
CA SER A 34 0.94 2.09 -5.81
C SER A 34 -0.42 2.30 -5.14
N VAL A 35 -0.41 2.60 -3.85
CA VAL A 35 -1.57 3.21 -3.21
C VAL A 35 -1.76 4.63 -3.75
N ILE A 36 -3.01 5.06 -3.82
CA ILE A 36 -3.33 6.46 -4.06
C ILE A 36 -3.13 7.22 -2.75
N VAL A 37 -2.30 8.25 -2.76
CA VAL A 37 -2.06 9.11 -1.60
C VAL A 37 -2.86 10.38 -1.76
N ILE A 38 -3.73 10.68 -0.79
CA ILE A 38 -4.53 11.92 -0.79
C ILE A 38 -3.68 13.04 -0.19
N PRO A 39 -3.43 14.15 -0.91
CA PRO A 39 -2.75 15.31 -0.35
C PRO A 39 -3.48 15.86 0.87
N HIS A 40 -2.73 16.30 1.88
CA HIS A 40 -3.31 16.79 3.14
C HIS A 40 -4.27 17.96 2.95
N ASP A 41 -3.99 18.86 2.01
CA ASP A 41 -4.81 20.03 1.67
C ASP A 41 -6.10 19.68 0.91
N ARG A 42 -6.18 18.48 0.33
CA ARG A 42 -7.36 17.95 -0.38
C ARG A 42 -8.15 16.91 0.42
N LEU A 43 -7.83 16.71 1.70
CA LEU A 43 -8.52 15.72 2.54
C LEU A 43 -10.01 16.02 2.69
N ASP A 44 -10.38 17.29 2.87
CA ASP A 44 -11.78 17.70 3.01
C ASP A 44 -12.56 17.48 1.69
N GLU A 45 -11.92 17.74 0.55
CA GLU A 45 -12.47 17.44 -0.78
C GLU A 45 -12.74 15.93 -0.91
N TRP A 46 -11.76 15.09 -0.56
CA TRP A 46 -11.87 13.63 -0.62
C TRP A 46 -13.02 13.08 0.25
N LEU A 47 -13.15 13.59 1.49
CA LEU A 47 -14.17 13.12 2.44
C LEU A 47 -15.58 13.66 2.13
N SER A 48 -15.68 14.70 1.30
CA SER A 48 -16.94 15.38 0.98
C SER A 48 -17.43 15.10 -0.45
N LEU A 49 -16.85 14.12 -1.15
CA LEU A 49 -17.26 13.76 -2.50
C LEU A 49 -18.74 13.36 -2.56
N GLU A 50 -19.51 14.10 -3.36
CA GLU A 50 -20.92 13.78 -3.65
C GLU A 50 -21.06 12.82 -4.85
N SER A 51 -19.99 12.70 -5.66
CA SER A 51 -19.94 11.83 -6.83
C SER A 51 -18.79 10.83 -6.72
N PRO A 52 -18.90 9.65 -7.35
CA PRO A 52 -17.83 8.63 -7.31
C PRO A 52 -16.65 8.93 -8.25
N ASP A 53 -16.62 10.11 -8.88
CA ASP A 53 -15.50 10.49 -9.74
C ASP A 53 -14.30 10.89 -8.89
N ILE A 54 -13.27 10.03 -8.92
CA ILE A 54 -12.01 10.23 -8.21
C ILE A 54 -10.85 10.48 -9.16
N SER A 55 -11.12 10.73 -10.45
CA SER A 55 -10.08 10.81 -11.49
C SER A 55 -8.96 11.81 -11.16
N SER A 56 -9.30 12.92 -10.50
CA SER A 56 -8.35 13.94 -10.03
C SER A 56 -7.45 13.50 -8.86
N PHE A 57 -7.70 12.34 -8.26
CA PHE A 57 -6.88 11.74 -7.20
C PHE A 57 -6.08 10.54 -7.71
N ILE A 58 -6.30 10.05 -8.94
CA ILE A 58 -5.56 8.91 -9.50
C ILE A 58 -4.22 9.41 -10.06
N GLU A 59 -3.33 9.80 -9.16
CA GLU A 59 -1.99 10.29 -9.47
C GLU A 59 -0.95 9.67 -8.53
N GLY A 60 0.29 9.58 -9.03
CA GLY A 60 1.43 9.14 -8.23
C GLY A 60 1.85 10.23 -7.26
N PHE A 61 2.35 9.82 -6.10
CA PHE A 61 2.86 10.79 -5.13
C PHE A 61 4.21 11.38 -5.61
N PRO A 62 4.49 12.66 -5.31
CA PRO A 62 5.76 13.29 -5.67
C PRO A 62 6.90 12.67 -4.86
N VAL A 63 7.96 12.21 -5.53
CA VAL A 63 9.03 11.46 -4.85
C VAL A 63 9.86 12.29 -3.88
N GLU A 64 9.83 13.62 -4.03
CA GLU A 64 10.53 14.58 -3.20
C GLU A 64 9.91 14.74 -1.80
N GLU A 65 8.64 14.36 -1.65
CA GLU A 65 7.91 14.42 -0.37
C GLU A 65 8.00 13.10 0.43
N PHE A 66 8.62 12.06 -0.14
CA PHE A 66 8.64 10.71 0.43
C PHE A 66 10.05 10.14 0.53
N GLU A 67 10.33 9.47 1.63
CA GLU A 67 11.59 8.75 1.83
C GLU A 67 11.39 7.25 1.67
N CYS A 68 12.40 6.59 1.09
CA CYS A 68 12.45 5.15 0.93
C CYS A 68 13.72 4.60 1.58
N SER A 69 13.58 3.66 2.51
CA SER A 69 14.70 3.02 3.21
C SER A 69 14.60 1.50 3.14
N HIS A 70 15.74 0.82 3.01
CA HIS A 70 15.82 -0.64 3.05
C HIS A 70 15.71 -1.14 4.50
N VAL A 71 14.52 -1.65 4.87
CA VAL A 71 14.18 -2.11 6.23
C VAL A 71 13.71 -3.58 6.23
N PRO A 72 14.58 -4.56 5.92
CA PRO A 72 14.19 -5.96 5.86
C PRO A 72 13.74 -6.44 7.25
N LYS A 73 12.63 -7.19 7.29
CA LYS A 73 12.13 -7.77 8.54
C LYS A 73 13.17 -8.74 9.12
N GLU A 74 13.59 -8.50 10.36
CA GLU A 74 14.49 -9.40 11.06
C GLU A 74 13.90 -10.81 11.10
N LYS A 75 14.72 -11.79 10.70
CA LYS A 75 14.33 -13.20 10.79
C LYS A 75 14.37 -13.60 12.25
N ILE A 76 13.21 -13.59 12.91
CA ILE A 76 13.06 -14.24 14.21
C ILE A 76 13.19 -15.74 13.96
N ILE A 77 14.35 -16.31 14.26
CA ILE A 77 14.55 -17.75 14.28
C ILE A 77 13.74 -18.26 15.49
N LYS A 78 12.50 -18.65 15.24
CA LYS A 78 11.75 -19.42 16.22
C LYS A 78 12.44 -20.79 16.30
N PRO A 79 12.89 -21.26 17.47
CA PRO A 79 13.35 -22.63 17.60
C PRO A 79 12.14 -23.52 17.37
N THR A 80 11.97 -24.00 16.14
CA THR A 80 10.98 -25.02 15.83
C THR A 80 11.65 -26.38 15.96
N PRO A 81 10.94 -27.43 16.42
CA PRO A 81 11.50 -28.78 16.47
C PRO A 81 12.01 -29.28 15.11
N GLN A 82 11.53 -28.71 13.99
CA GLN A 82 12.04 -29.03 12.66
C GLN A 82 13.44 -28.51 12.37
N LEU A 83 13.92 -27.48 13.09
CA LEU A 83 15.28 -26.94 12.89
C LEU A 83 16.38 -27.84 13.48
N SER A 84 16.06 -28.68 14.48
CA SER A 84 17.03 -29.55 15.15
C SER A 84 17.11 -30.96 14.56
N MET A 85 16.54 -31.22 13.39
CA MET A 85 16.56 -32.57 12.78
C MET A 85 17.90 -32.91 12.13
N PHE A 86 18.78 -31.92 11.93
CA PHE A 86 20.08 -32.09 11.30
C PHE A 86 21.25 -31.73 12.22
N ASP A 87 20.97 -31.55 13.52
CA ASP A 87 21.99 -31.48 14.59
C ASP A 87 22.23 -32.88 15.19
#